data_AF-A0A239P719-F1
#
_entry.id   AF-A0A239P719-F1
#
_cell.length_a   1.000
_cell.length_b   1.000
_cell.length_c   1.000
_cell.angle_alpha   90.00
_cell.angle_beta   90.00
_cell.angle_gamma   90.00
#
_symmetry.space_group_name_H-M   'P 1'
#
loop_
_entity.id
_entity.type
_entity.pdbx_description
1 polymer ?
#
loop_
_entity_poly.entity_id
_entity_poly.type
_entity_poly.pdbx_seq_one_letter_code
_entity_poly.pdbx_strand_id
1 'polypeptide(L)'
;MRTTTSPPRDRDLTRRQLTVFALVLPALVLPSLAFAVSQGLDLNRLDQAPIAAQIAVFSGALMPGIAGLVAWPAGGRGLRGFDWGFRRAPRKTIGLAWAIPVLGVGLGYGVAWLIGAARFDSGNLTETTGLHPALGVLLGLLPGIVPYMLLSFGEQIGWNSLLAVRLSATRSADVGLLRARCARHPAPAEEMAVEFRPRAGGTDFAGRGITVRQFMSIGVHL
;
A
#
# COMPACT_ATOMS: atom_id res chain seq x y z
N MET A 1 13.43 -6.60 33.69
CA MET A 1 12.89 -5.80 32.56
C MET A 1 14.06 -5.49 31.63
N ARG A 2 14.18 -6.15 30.47
CA ARG A 2 15.39 -6.09 29.62
C ARG A 2 15.12 -5.11 28.48
N THR A 3 15.66 -3.90 28.56
CA THR A 3 15.64 -2.89 27.49
C THR A 3 16.48 -3.38 26.33
N THR A 4 15.84 -3.94 25.30
CA THR A 4 16.48 -4.22 24.02
C THR A 4 16.60 -2.91 23.24
N THR A 5 17.58 -2.07 23.58
CA THR A 5 18.07 -1.04 22.67
C THR A 5 18.71 -1.76 21.49
N SER A 6 18.05 -1.81 20.34
CA SER A 6 18.64 -2.36 19.12
C SER A 6 19.99 -1.68 18.86
N PRO A 7 21.06 -2.44 18.53
CA PRO A 7 22.38 -1.87 18.35
C PRO A 7 22.39 -0.82 17.22
N PRO A 8 23.25 0.21 17.29
CA PRO A 8 23.31 1.30 16.30
C PRO A 8 23.45 0.79 14.85
N ARG A 9 24.14 -0.33 14.68
CA ARG A 9 24.36 -1.01 13.39
C ARG A 9 23.06 -1.42 12.66
N ASP A 10 22.02 -1.83 13.37
CA ASP A 10 20.76 -2.25 12.73
C ASP A 10 19.96 -1.06 12.16
N ARG A 11 20.10 0.13 12.76
CA ARG A 11 19.44 1.35 12.28
C ARG A 11 20.10 1.88 11.01
N ASP A 12 21.43 1.87 10.95
CA ASP A 12 22.19 2.33 9.79
C ASP A 12 21.93 1.43 8.57
N LEU A 13 21.87 0.11 8.78
CA LEU A 13 21.49 -0.84 7.74
C LEU A 13 20.06 -0.62 7.25
N THR A 14 19.12 -0.37 8.16
CA THR A 14 17.72 -0.07 7.80
C THR A 14 17.60 1.24 7.02
N ARG A 15 18.30 2.29 7.43
CA ARG A 15 18.36 3.57 6.69
C ARG A 15 18.95 3.37 5.31
N ARG A 16 20.06 2.61 5.20
CA ARG A 16 20.67 2.31 3.91
C ARG A 16 19.72 1.55 2.98
N GLN A 17 18.97 0.57 3.48
CA GLN A 17 17.95 -0.14 2.69
C GLN A 17 16.87 0.83 2.17
N LEU A 18 16.35 1.71 3.03
CA LEU A 18 15.35 2.70 2.63
C LEU A 18 15.90 3.71 1.62
N THR A 19 17.14 4.18 1.78
CA THR A 19 17.79 5.08 0.82
C THR A 19 17.98 4.42 -0.53
N VAL A 20 18.46 3.16 -0.56
CA VAL A 20 18.61 2.42 -1.83
C VAL A 20 17.25 2.22 -2.49
N PHE A 21 16.22 1.84 -1.73
CA PHE A 21 14.87 1.74 -2.27
C PHE A 21 14.38 3.06 -2.87
N ALA A 22 14.54 4.17 -2.15
CA ALA A 22 14.13 5.50 -2.57
C ALA A 22 14.90 6.03 -3.79
N LEU A 23 16.11 5.53 -4.05
CA LEU A 23 16.89 5.88 -5.24
C LEU A 23 16.58 4.97 -6.43
N VAL A 24 16.47 3.66 -6.19
CA VAL A 24 16.25 2.67 -7.25
C VAL A 24 14.85 2.77 -7.83
N LEU A 25 13.83 3.02 -7.01
CA LEU A 25 12.46 3.14 -7.48
C LEU A 25 12.29 4.23 -8.55
N PRO A 26 12.64 5.51 -8.31
CA PRO A 26 12.53 6.54 -9.35
C PRO A 26 13.48 6.28 -10.52
N ALA A 27 14.66 5.71 -10.29
CA ALA A 27 15.58 5.34 -11.36
C ALA A 27 15.01 4.27 -12.31
N LEU A 28 14.09 3.42 -11.83
CA LEU A 28 13.36 2.47 -12.67
C LEU A 28 12.12 3.12 -13.32
N VAL A 29 11.33 3.88 -12.54
CA VAL A 29 10.05 4.43 -12.98
C VAL A 29 10.22 5.54 -14.01
N LEU A 30 11.13 6.49 -13.77
CA LEU A 30 11.26 7.67 -14.62
C LEU A 30 11.67 7.34 -16.07
N PRO A 31 12.64 6.45 -16.35
CA PRO A 31 12.99 6.11 -17.72
C PRO A 31 11.85 5.40 -18.46
N SER A 32 11.13 4.49 -17.79
CA SER A 32 10.01 3.79 -18.40
C SER A 32 8.86 4.73 -18.73
N LEU A 33 8.53 5.64 -17.80
CA LEU A 33 7.51 6.67 -18.02
C LEU A 33 7.93 7.65 -19.13
N ALA A 34 9.18 8.11 -19.13
CA ALA A 34 9.71 8.98 -20.16
C ALA A 34 9.67 8.31 -21.55
N PHE A 35 10.03 7.03 -21.63
CA PHE A 35 9.90 6.24 -22.85
C PHE A 35 8.43 6.18 -23.29
N ALA A 36 7.50 5.82 -22.41
CA ALA A 36 6.09 5.72 -22.77
C ALA A 36 5.52 7.05 -23.26
N VAL A 37 5.84 8.17 -22.59
CA VAL A 37 5.45 9.53 -23.02
C VAL A 37 6.08 9.88 -24.37
N SER A 38 7.34 9.50 -24.62
CA SER A 38 7.99 9.73 -25.93
C SER A 38 7.33 8.98 -27.08
N GLN A 39 6.63 7.89 -26.78
CA GLN A 39 5.85 7.10 -27.74
C GLN A 39 4.41 7.63 -27.90
N GLY A 40 4.09 8.80 -27.33
CA GLY A 40 2.78 9.43 -27.47
C GLY A 40 1.72 8.86 -26.53
N LEU A 41 2.11 8.25 -25.40
CA LEU A 41 1.17 7.83 -24.37
C LEU A 41 0.38 9.03 -23.83
N ASP A 42 -0.93 9.05 -24.09
CA ASP A 42 -1.89 9.89 -23.37
C ASP A 42 -2.55 9.07 -22.27
N LEU A 43 -2.42 9.52 -21.02
CA LEU A 43 -3.01 8.85 -19.85
C LEU A 43 -4.54 8.77 -19.92
N ASN A 44 -5.18 9.65 -20.69
CA ASN A 44 -6.62 9.66 -20.89
C ASN A 44 -7.08 8.69 -21.99
N ARG A 45 -6.17 8.11 -22.76
CA ARG A 45 -6.44 7.24 -23.92
C ARG A 45 -5.44 6.09 -24.02
N LEU A 46 -5.33 5.33 -22.93
CA LEU A 46 -4.41 4.20 -22.82
C LEU A 46 -4.65 3.11 -23.88
N ASP A 47 -5.88 2.97 -24.36
CA ASP A 47 -6.30 2.04 -25.41
C ASP A 47 -5.75 2.40 -26.80
N GLN A 48 -5.40 3.67 -27.02
CA GLN A 48 -4.87 4.18 -28.28
C GLN A 48 -3.34 4.20 -28.32
N ALA A 49 -2.69 3.92 -27.18
CA ALA A 49 -1.23 3.96 -27.09
C ALA A 49 -0.58 2.75 -27.79
N PRO A 50 0.61 2.91 -28.39
CA PRO A 50 1.36 1.80 -28.95
C PRO A 50 1.59 0.68 -27.93
N ILE A 51 1.57 -0.58 -28.36
CA ILE A 51 1.76 -1.75 -27.49
C ILE A 51 3.03 -1.62 -26.64
N ALA A 52 4.12 -1.10 -27.22
CA ALA A 52 5.38 -0.87 -26.50
C ALA A 52 5.23 0.14 -25.34
N ALA A 53 4.43 1.20 -25.52
CA ALA A 53 4.15 2.18 -24.48
C ALA A 53 3.28 1.58 -23.36
N GLN A 54 2.28 0.76 -23.72
CA GLN A 54 1.46 0.05 -22.75
C GLN A 54 2.31 -0.91 -21.91
N ILE A 55 3.17 -1.73 -22.55
CA ILE A 55 4.09 -2.64 -21.84
C ILE A 55 5.01 -1.87 -20.89
N ALA A 56 5.56 -0.74 -21.32
CA ALA A 56 6.43 0.08 -20.50
C ALA A 56 5.70 0.58 -19.23
N VAL A 57 4.49 1.11 -19.36
CA VAL A 57 3.67 1.55 -18.22
C VAL A 57 3.29 0.39 -17.31
N PHE A 58 2.81 -0.73 -17.87
CA PHE A 58 2.43 -1.91 -17.09
C PHE A 58 3.62 -2.54 -16.35
N SER A 59 4.83 -2.46 -16.92
CA SER A 59 6.05 -2.92 -16.24
C SER A 59 6.39 -2.10 -14.99
N GLY A 60 5.88 -0.85 -14.91
CA GLY A 60 6.01 0.05 -13.76
C GLY A 60 5.55 -0.58 -12.45
N ALA A 61 4.55 -1.45 -12.51
CA ALA A 61 4.01 -2.14 -11.35
C ALA A 61 4.98 -3.13 -10.68
N LEU A 62 5.91 -3.69 -11.44
CA LEU A 62 6.93 -4.59 -10.90
C LEU A 62 8.09 -3.83 -10.26
N MET A 63 8.24 -2.54 -10.56
CA MET A 63 9.36 -1.72 -10.13
C MET A 63 9.48 -1.56 -8.62
N PRO A 64 8.39 -1.38 -7.83
CA PRO A 64 8.48 -1.43 -6.37
C PRO A 64 9.02 -2.77 -5.87
N GLY A 65 8.60 -3.89 -6.46
CA GLY A 65 9.08 -5.23 -6.11
C GLY A 65 10.57 -5.38 -6.41
N ILE A 66 11.00 -4.98 -7.62
CA ILE A 66 12.41 -5.01 -8.04
C ILE A 66 13.26 -4.09 -7.15
N ALA A 67 12.80 -2.86 -6.90
CA ALA A 67 13.48 -1.92 -6.00
C ALA A 67 13.61 -2.50 -4.59
N GLY A 68 12.58 -3.18 -4.09
CA GLY A 68 12.60 -3.90 -2.82
C GLY A 68 13.66 -5.00 -2.78
N LEU A 69 13.71 -5.82 -3.82
CA LEU A 69 14.70 -6.90 -3.96
C LEU A 69 16.13 -6.37 -4.08
N VAL A 70 16.34 -5.25 -4.77
CA VAL A 70 17.66 -4.58 -4.90
C VAL A 70 18.08 -3.92 -3.60
N ALA A 71 17.14 -3.29 -2.89
CA ALA A 71 17.41 -2.65 -1.61
C ALA A 71 17.72 -3.65 -0.50
N TRP A 72 17.18 -4.86 -0.56
CA TRP A 72 17.30 -5.85 0.51
C TRP A 72 18.76 -6.27 0.83
N PRO A 73 19.61 -6.65 -0.14
CA PRO A 73 21.02 -6.94 0.09
C PRO A 73 21.82 -5.81 0.75
N ALA A 74 21.38 -4.55 0.61
CA ALA A 74 22.06 -3.40 1.22
C ALA A 74 22.07 -3.45 2.77
N GLY A 75 21.22 -4.30 3.37
CA GLY A 75 21.21 -4.59 4.82
C GLY A 75 22.20 -5.67 5.28
N GLY A 76 23.05 -6.20 4.39
CA GLY A 76 24.18 -7.05 4.76
C GLY A 76 23.86 -8.52 5.05
N ARG A 77 22.62 -8.99 4.82
CA ARG A 77 22.20 -10.38 5.05
C ARG A 77 21.96 -11.20 3.76
N GLY A 78 22.23 -10.61 2.58
CA GLY A 78 21.86 -11.20 1.29
C GLY A 78 20.34 -11.39 1.17
N LEU A 79 19.86 -12.25 0.26
CA LEU A 79 18.42 -12.55 0.11
C LEU A 79 17.86 -13.50 1.19
N ARG A 80 18.72 -14.03 2.07
CA ARG A 80 18.29 -14.90 3.18
C ARG A 80 17.44 -14.10 4.17
N GLY A 81 16.23 -14.59 4.45
CA GLY A 81 15.31 -13.98 5.42
C GLY A 81 14.53 -12.78 4.89
N PHE A 82 14.37 -12.65 3.56
CA PHE A 82 13.44 -11.68 2.96
C PHE A 82 12.05 -11.83 3.58
N ASP A 83 11.54 -10.75 4.20
CA ASP A 83 10.16 -10.75 4.70
C ASP A 83 9.27 -10.62 3.47
N TRP A 84 8.64 -11.71 3.04
CA TRP A 84 7.76 -11.72 1.88
C TRP A 84 6.44 -10.95 2.12
N GLY A 85 6.19 -10.47 3.35
CA GLY A 85 4.97 -9.76 3.69
C GLY A 85 3.74 -10.65 3.83
N PHE A 86 3.84 -11.95 3.51
CA PHE A 86 2.76 -12.92 3.70
C PHE A 86 2.58 -13.24 5.18
N ARG A 87 1.64 -12.55 5.81
CA ARG A 87 1.20 -12.83 7.18
C ARG A 87 -0.18 -13.44 7.16
N ARG A 88 -0.44 -14.41 8.05
CA ARG A 88 -1.78 -14.98 8.20
C ARG A 88 -2.73 -13.91 8.71
N ALA A 89 -3.65 -13.48 7.87
CA ALA A 89 -4.74 -12.59 8.26
C ALA A 89 -5.90 -13.40 8.88
N PRO A 90 -6.65 -12.84 9.85
CA PRO A 90 -7.89 -13.44 10.32
C PRO A 90 -8.88 -13.63 9.17
N ARG A 91 -9.60 -14.77 9.12
CA ARG A 91 -10.59 -15.06 8.05
C ARG A 91 -11.63 -13.96 7.88
N LYS A 92 -12.04 -13.30 8.97
CA LYS A 92 -12.95 -12.15 8.95
C LYS A 92 -12.38 -10.97 8.16
N THR A 93 -11.10 -10.68 8.34
CA THR A 93 -10.40 -9.61 7.61
C THR A 93 -10.30 -9.94 6.12
N ILE A 94 -10.00 -11.20 5.78
CA ILE A 94 -9.98 -11.65 4.39
C ILE A 94 -11.36 -11.49 3.74
N GLY A 95 -12.42 -11.93 4.45
CA GLY A 95 -13.80 -11.78 3.98
C GLY A 95 -14.19 -10.33 3.73
N LEU A 96 -13.86 -9.42 4.65
CA LEU A 96 -14.10 -7.98 4.47
C LEU A 96 -13.29 -7.39 3.32
N ALA A 97 -12.01 -7.75 3.21
CA ALA A 97 -11.13 -7.26 2.14
C ALA A 97 -11.62 -7.67 0.75
N TRP A 98 -12.33 -8.79 0.64
CA TRP A 98 -12.98 -9.23 -0.59
C TRP A 98 -14.35 -8.58 -0.80
N ALA A 99 -15.18 -8.55 0.24
CA ALA A 99 -16.56 -8.05 0.15
C ALA A 99 -16.62 -6.56 -0.21
N ILE A 100 -15.77 -5.73 0.38
CA ILE A 100 -15.78 -4.27 0.17
C ILE A 100 -15.60 -3.90 -1.31
N PRO A 101 -14.53 -4.33 -2.03
CA PRO A 101 -14.36 -3.99 -3.43
C PRO A 101 -15.43 -4.62 -4.32
N VAL A 102 -15.86 -5.86 -4.05
CA VAL A 102 -16.93 -6.51 -4.83
C VAL A 102 -18.24 -5.75 -4.72
N LEU A 103 -18.62 -5.31 -3.51
CA LEU A 103 -19.80 -4.48 -3.30
C LEU A 103 -19.63 -3.11 -3.97
N GLY A 104 -18.46 -2.49 -3.89
CA GLY A 104 -18.17 -1.22 -4.55
C GLY A 104 -18.35 -1.30 -6.07
N VAL A 105 -17.73 -2.30 -6.71
CA VAL A 105 -17.85 -2.53 -8.15
C VAL A 105 -19.28 -2.91 -8.53
N GLY A 106 -19.92 -3.78 -7.76
CA GLY A 106 -21.31 -4.20 -8.00
C GLY A 106 -22.30 -3.05 -7.89
N LEU A 107 -22.13 -2.16 -6.90
CA LEU A 107 -22.95 -0.96 -6.76
C LEU A 107 -22.71 0.02 -7.90
N GLY A 108 -21.44 0.29 -8.25
CA GLY A 108 -21.10 1.19 -9.36
C GLY A 108 -21.68 0.70 -10.68
N TYR A 109 -21.47 -0.57 -11.02
CA TYR A 109 -22.03 -1.18 -12.22
C TYR A 109 -23.55 -1.23 -12.16
N GLY A 110 -24.14 -1.56 -11.01
CA GLY A 110 -25.58 -1.59 -10.81
C GLY A 110 -26.24 -0.23 -11.06
N VAL A 111 -25.66 0.85 -10.53
CA VAL A 111 -26.13 2.22 -10.80
C VAL A 111 -26.02 2.54 -12.29
N ALA A 112 -24.88 2.23 -12.92
CA ALA A 112 -24.69 2.44 -14.36
C ALA A 112 -25.69 1.64 -15.21
N TRP A 113 -26.05 0.44 -14.78
CA TRP A 113 -27.05 -0.40 -15.44
C TRP A 113 -28.46 0.18 -15.30
N LEU A 114 -28.84 0.64 -14.10
CA LEU A 114 -30.14 1.24 -13.83
C LEU A 114 -30.39 2.52 -14.63
N ILE A 115 -29.36 3.35 -14.85
CA ILE A 115 -29.46 4.56 -15.69
C ILE A 115 -29.26 4.26 -17.19
N GLY A 116 -29.07 2.99 -17.55
CA GLY A 116 -28.90 2.53 -18.93
C GLY A 116 -27.53 2.84 -19.56
N ALA A 117 -26.57 3.32 -18.77
CA ALA A 117 -25.20 3.65 -19.19
C ALA A 117 -24.29 2.42 -19.32
N ALA A 118 -24.62 1.31 -18.64
CA ALA A 118 -23.96 0.02 -18.82
C ALA A 118 -24.96 -1.03 -19.28
N ARG A 119 -24.54 -1.96 -20.16
CA ARG A 119 -25.34 -3.10 -20.62
C ARG A 119 -24.40 -4.27 -20.88
N PHE A 120 -24.86 -5.50 -20.59
CA PHE A 120 -24.14 -6.70 -20.99
C PHE A 120 -24.73 -7.23 -22.29
N ASP A 121 -23.93 -7.26 -23.35
CA ASP A 121 -24.32 -7.76 -24.67
C ASP A 121 -23.68 -9.13 -24.93
N SER A 122 -24.45 -10.18 -24.64
CA SER A 122 -24.02 -11.56 -24.89
C SER A 122 -24.01 -11.93 -26.38
N GLY A 123 -24.78 -11.21 -27.21
CA GLY A 123 -24.85 -11.44 -28.65
C GLY A 123 -23.52 -11.06 -29.30
N ASN A 124 -23.06 -9.85 -29.01
CA ASN A 124 -21.75 -9.37 -29.47
C ASN A 124 -20.62 -10.32 -29.04
N LEU A 125 -20.59 -10.77 -27.77
CA LEU A 125 -19.58 -11.73 -27.29
C LEU A 125 -19.53 -13.03 -28.11
N THR A 126 -20.71 -13.56 -28.46
CA THR A 126 -20.82 -14.79 -29.25
C THR A 126 -20.36 -14.54 -30.68
N GLU A 127 -20.70 -13.39 -31.26
CA GLU A 127 -20.29 -12.98 -32.61
C GLU A 127 -18.78 -12.72 -32.71
N THR A 128 -18.16 -12.08 -31.71
CA THR A 128 -16.71 -11.78 -31.75
C THR A 128 -15.84 -13.00 -31.48
N THR A 129 -16.27 -13.90 -30.59
CA THR A 129 -15.44 -15.03 -30.15
C THR A 129 -15.83 -16.36 -30.76
N GLY A 130 -17.04 -16.48 -31.33
CA GLY A 130 -17.60 -17.76 -31.81
C GLY A 130 -17.89 -18.77 -30.70
N LEU A 131 -17.80 -18.36 -29.43
CA LEU A 131 -17.95 -19.21 -28.25
C LEU A 131 -19.26 -18.95 -27.53
N HIS A 132 -19.70 -19.92 -26.73
CA HIS A 132 -20.79 -19.72 -25.79
C HIS A 132 -20.48 -18.53 -24.84
N PRO A 133 -21.43 -17.62 -24.56
CA PRO A 133 -21.18 -16.39 -23.81
C PRO A 133 -20.43 -16.58 -22.49
N ALA A 134 -20.75 -17.65 -21.75
CA ALA A 134 -20.08 -17.98 -20.49
C ALA A 134 -18.57 -18.26 -20.67
N LEU A 135 -18.19 -18.94 -21.75
CA LEU A 135 -16.78 -19.21 -22.06
C LEU A 135 -16.06 -17.93 -22.51
N GLY A 136 -16.73 -17.10 -23.30
CA GLY A 136 -16.20 -15.79 -23.69
C GLY A 136 -15.93 -14.88 -22.49
N VAL A 137 -16.82 -14.87 -21.48
CA VAL A 137 -16.59 -14.15 -20.21
C VAL A 137 -15.40 -14.72 -19.45
N LEU A 138 -15.29 -16.04 -19.30
CA LEU A 138 -14.16 -16.68 -18.62
C LEU A 138 -12.83 -16.39 -19.31
N LEU A 139 -12.80 -16.41 -20.64
CA LEU A 139 -11.61 -16.07 -21.42
C LEU A 139 -11.28 -14.57 -21.31
N GLY A 140 -12.28 -13.69 -21.32
CA GLY A 140 -12.10 -12.25 -21.11
C GLY A 140 -11.63 -11.89 -19.69
N LEU A 141 -11.92 -12.73 -18.69
CA LEU A 141 -11.42 -12.56 -17.33
C LEU A 141 -9.91 -12.78 -17.22
N LEU A 142 -9.31 -13.65 -18.04
CA LEU A 142 -7.86 -13.90 -17.99
C LEU A 142 -7.01 -12.64 -18.22
N PRO A 143 -7.16 -11.88 -19.33
CA PRO A 143 -6.43 -10.64 -19.52
C PRO A 143 -6.86 -9.55 -18.53
N GLY A 144 -8.06 -9.65 -17.95
CA GLY A 144 -8.53 -8.73 -16.91
C GLY A 144 -8.01 -9.05 -15.49
N ILE A 145 -7.55 -10.26 -15.22
CA ILE A 145 -7.13 -10.69 -13.87
C ILE A 145 -5.61 -10.86 -13.81
N VAL A 146 -5.02 -11.58 -14.77
CA VAL A 146 -3.63 -12.01 -14.71
C VAL A 146 -2.65 -10.83 -14.61
N PRO A 147 -2.77 -9.78 -15.44
CA PRO A 147 -1.89 -8.61 -15.32
C PRO A 147 -2.03 -7.91 -13.96
N TYR A 148 -3.25 -7.82 -13.43
CA TYR A 148 -3.51 -7.18 -12.14
C TYR A 148 -3.01 -8.01 -10.95
N MET A 149 -3.04 -9.35 -11.04
CA MET A 149 -2.40 -10.20 -10.04
C MET A 149 -0.89 -9.97 -10.01
N LEU A 150 -0.26 -9.92 -11.18
CA LEU A 150 1.17 -9.67 -11.30
C LEU A 150 1.54 -8.27 -10.78
N LEU A 151 0.71 -7.27 -11.11
CA LEU A 151 0.82 -5.88 -10.65
C LEU A 151 0.74 -5.80 -9.11
N SER A 152 -0.30 -6.40 -8.54
CA SER A 152 -0.51 -6.43 -7.09
C SER A 152 0.64 -7.13 -6.35
N PHE A 153 1.21 -8.18 -6.94
CA PHE A 153 2.35 -8.88 -6.35
C PHE A 153 3.60 -7.99 -6.27
N GLY A 154 3.92 -7.26 -7.34
CA GLY A 154 5.04 -6.32 -7.36
C GLY A 154 4.89 -5.21 -6.33
N GLU A 155 3.71 -4.62 -6.25
CA GLU A 155 3.38 -3.58 -5.26
C GLU A 155 3.43 -4.11 -3.83
N GLN A 156 2.84 -5.28 -3.56
CA GLN A 156 2.81 -5.85 -2.22
C GLN A 156 4.21 -6.16 -1.71
N ILE A 157 5.09 -6.68 -2.58
CA ILE A 157 6.50 -6.91 -2.25
C ILE A 157 7.22 -5.57 -2.01
N GLY A 158 7.09 -4.58 -2.88
CA GLY A 158 7.81 -3.31 -2.70
C GLY A 158 7.38 -2.55 -1.46
N TRP A 159 6.07 -2.32 -1.32
CA TRP A 159 5.51 -1.43 -0.30
C TRP A 159 5.37 -2.09 1.06
N ASN A 160 4.78 -3.28 1.11
CA ASN A 160 4.40 -3.88 2.39
C ASN A 160 5.55 -4.66 3.02
N SER A 161 6.32 -5.36 2.20
CA SER A 161 7.37 -6.27 2.64
C SER A 161 8.63 -5.53 3.15
N LEU A 162 9.01 -4.44 2.48
CA LEU A 162 10.19 -3.66 2.83
C LEU A 162 9.82 -2.32 3.46
N LEU A 163 9.05 -1.47 2.78
CA LEU A 163 8.85 -0.09 3.21
C LEU A 163 8.04 0.01 4.53
N ALA A 164 6.88 -0.66 4.62
CA ALA A 164 6.03 -0.61 5.82
C ALA A 164 6.71 -1.24 7.05
N VAL A 165 7.38 -2.38 6.88
CA VAL A 165 8.09 -3.07 7.97
C VAL A 165 9.28 -2.24 8.47
N ARG A 166 10.05 -1.63 7.56
CA ARG A 166 11.24 -0.84 7.95
C ARG A 166 10.88 0.53 8.52
N LEU A 167 9.84 1.20 8.00
CA LEU A 167 9.33 2.46 8.56
C LEU A 167 8.71 2.28 9.95
N SER A 168 8.00 1.17 10.19
CA SER A 168 7.47 0.90 11.53
C SER A 168 8.59 0.58 12.53
N ALA A 169 9.67 -0.07 12.09
CA ALA A 169 10.85 -0.33 12.91
C ALA A 169 11.60 0.96 13.30
N THR A 170 11.77 1.92 12.37
CA THR A 170 12.43 3.21 12.68
C THR A 170 11.57 4.06 13.61
N ARG A 171 10.27 4.20 13.35
CA ARG A 171 9.35 4.99 14.19
C ARG A 171 9.30 4.48 15.63
N SER A 172 9.25 3.16 15.82
CA SER A 172 9.21 2.55 17.17
C SER A 172 10.50 2.84 17.95
N ALA A 173 11.64 2.87 17.27
CA ALA A 173 12.93 3.16 17.85
C ALA A 173 13.05 4.61 18.35
N ASP A 174 12.46 5.56 17.61
CA ASP A 174 12.48 6.99 17.96
C ASP A 174 11.54 7.29 19.14
N VAL A 175 10.35 6.68 19.17
CA VAL A 175 9.41 6.79 20.31
C VAL A 175 10.03 6.19 21.58
N GLY A 176 10.71 5.05 21.47
CA GLY A 176 11.43 4.45 22.59
C GLY A 176 12.55 5.35 23.14
N LEU A 177 13.30 6.02 22.26
CA LEU A 177 14.34 6.98 22.64
C LEU A 177 13.76 8.22 23.32
N LEU A 178 12.67 8.80 22.78
CA LEU A 178 11.98 9.93 23.38
C LEU A 178 11.48 9.59 24.78
N ARG A 179 10.84 8.43 24.96
CA ARG A 179 10.36 7.97 26.27
C ARG A 179 11.50 7.76 27.26
N ALA A 180 12.61 7.16 26.83
CA ALA A 180 13.80 6.96 27.66
C ALA A 180 14.51 8.28 28.02
N ARG A 181 14.41 9.30 27.16
CA ARG A 181 14.93 10.64 27.42
C ARG A 181 14.06 11.39 28.44
N CYS A 182 12.74 11.34 28.28
CA CYS A 182 11.78 11.90 29.25
C CYS A 182 11.86 11.21 30.62
N ALA A 183 12.14 9.90 30.66
CA ALA A 183 12.32 9.18 31.92
C ALA A 183 13.65 9.52 32.63
N ARG A 184 14.69 9.92 31.88
CA ARG A 184 16.00 10.32 32.42
C ARG A 184 16.05 11.77 32.89
N HIS A 185 15.23 12.62 32.29
CA HIS A 185 15.01 13.99 32.71
C HIS A 185 13.54 14.15 33.07
N PRO A 186 13.09 13.63 34.24
CA PRO A 186 11.81 14.03 34.77
C PRO A 186 11.88 15.55 34.92
N ALA A 187 10.99 16.27 34.23
CA ALA A 187 10.86 17.70 34.47
C ALA A 187 10.71 17.92 35.98
N PRO A 188 11.41 18.89 36.58
CA PRO A 188 11.26 19.16 38.00
C PRO A 188 9.79 19.48 38.27
N ALA A 189 9.16 18.63 39.09
CA ALA A 189 7.74 18.71 39.44
C ALA A 189 7.38 19.97 40.25
N GLU A 190 8.35 20.87 40.48
CA GLU A 190 8.17 22.04 41.34
C GLU A 190 7.59 23.27 40.62
N GLU A 191 7.59 23.33 39.28
CA GLU A 191 7.08 24.52 38.56
C GLU A 191 5.62 24.42 38.09
N MET A 192 4.94 23.28 38.32
CA MET A 192 3.48 23.14 38.10
C MET A 192 2.66 23.08 39.40
N ALA A 193 3.24 23.48 40.53
CA ALA A 193 2.52 23.70 41.78
C ALA A 193 1.94 25.12 41.91
N VAL A 194 1.86 25.89 40.81
CA VAL A 194 1.06 27.11 40.77
C VAL A 194 -0.35 26.76 40.32
N GLU A 195 -1.18 26.51 41.33
CA GLU A 195 -2.58 26.90 41.37
C GLU A 195 -3.54 26.20 40.38
N PHE A 196 -3.81 24.91 40.61
CA PHE A 196 -5.10 24.32 40.24
C PHE A 196 -5.90 24.02 41.50
N ARG A 197 -6.58 25.06 42.04
CA ARG A 197 -7.66 24.85 43.01
C ARG A 197 -8.78 24.06 42.31
N PRO A 198 -9.15 22.85 42.77
CA PRO A 198 -10.30 22.16 42.23
C PRO A 198 -11.55 22.91 42.65
N ARG A 199 -12.24 23.54 41.68
CA ARG A 199 -13.59 24.03 41.89
C ARG A 199 -14.50 22.80 41.90
N ALA A 200 -14.95 22.43 43.09
CA ALA A 200 -15.93 21.39 43.29
C ALA A 200 -17.20 21.67 42.45
N GLY A 201 -17.67 20.66 41.72
CA GLY A 201 -18.99 20.64 41.10
C GLY A 201 -18.97 20.13 39.67
N GLY A 202 -19.54 18.94 39.45
CA GLY A 202 -19.96 18.49 38.11
C GLY A 202 -19.54 17.08 37.77
N THR A 203 -20.46 16.16 38.04
CA THR A 203 -20.45 14.73 37.67
C THR A 203 -20.47 14.49 36.16
N ASP A 204 -20.11 13.26 35.80
CA ASP A 204 -20.34 12.59 34.51
C ASP A 204 -19.55 13.07 33.29
N PHE A 205 -18.56 12.26 32.88
CA PHE A 205 -18.48 11.78 31.50
C PHE A 205 -17.69 10.47 31.47
N ALA A 206 -18.42 9.37 31.67
CA ALA A 206 -18.03 8.07 31.18
C ALA A 206 -18.03 8.07 29.64
N GLY A 207 -17.00 7.47 29.04
CA GLY A 207 -17.04 6.94 27.67
C GLY A 207 -16.77 7.92 26.53
N ARG A 208 -15.49 8.00 26.11
CA ARG A 208 -14.98 8.36 24.76
C ARG A 208 -13.47 8.07 24.80
N GLY A 209 -12.81 7.35 23.90
CA GLY A 209 -13.16 6.73 22.63
C GLY A 209 -11.84 6.27 21.96
N ILE A 210 -11.91 5.28 21.06
CA ILE A 210 -10.93 5.15 19.96
C ILE A 210 -11.74 4.85 18.70
N THR A 211 -12.02 5.93 17.97
CA THR A 211 -12.69 5.95 16.67
C THR A 211 -11.80 5.41 15.57
N VAL A 212 -12.38 4.55 14.74
CA VAL A 212 -11.85 3.93 13.50
C VAL A 212 -11.67 4.98 12.40
N ARG A 213 -10.76 5.95 12.58
CA ARG A 213 -10.65 7.10 11.66
C ARG A 213 -9.26 7.35 11.07
N GLN A 214 -8.43 6.32 10.94
CA GLN A 214 -7.05 6.50 10.44
C GLN A 214 -6.67 5.64 9.22
N PHE A 215 -7.62 4.98 8.55
CA PHE A 215 -7.31 4.10 7.42
C PHE A 215 -7.80 4.56 6.04
N MET A 216 -8.35 5.77 5.89
CA MET A 216 -9.02 6.18 4.64
C MET A 216 -8.57 7.54 4.09
N SER A 217 -7.26 7.84 4.12
CA SER A 217 -6.73 9.10 3.55
C SER A 217 -5.38 8.96 2.83
N ILE A 218 -5.05 7.78 2.28
CA ILE A 218 -3.85 7.59 1.42
C ILE A 218 -4.24 6.88 0.11
N GLY A 219 -5.44 7.11 -0.39
CA GLY A 219 -5.95 6.43 -1.58
C GLY A 219 -6.87 7.29 -2.43
N VAL A 220 -6.54 8.57 -2.60
CA VAL A 220 -7.12 9.42 -3.67
C VAL A 220 -6.03 10.40 -4.06
N HIS A 221 -5.22 10.01 -5.03
CA HIS A 221 -4.50 10.84 -6.01
C HIS A 221 -3.46 9.94 -6.68
N LEU A 222 -3.99 9.05 -7.52
CA LEU A 222 -3.40 8.52 -8.75
C LEU A 222 -4.53 7.81 -9.50
#